data_AF-A0A2E7LNF8-F1
#
_entry.id   AF-A0A2E7LNF8-F1
#
_cell.length_a   1.000
_cell.length_b   1.000
_cell.length_c   1.000
_cell.angle_alpha   90.00
_cell.angle_beta   90.00
_cell.angle_gamma   90.00
#
_symmetry.space_group_name_H-M   'P 1'
#
loop_
_entity.id
_entity.type
_entity.pdbx_description
1 polymer ?
#
loop_
_entity_poly.entity_id
_entity_poly.type
_entity_poly.pdbx_seq_one_letter_code
_entity_poly.pdbx_strand_id
1 'polypeptide(L)'
;MSVLSDLAEQIYDHELGFGEVGDARQVEVDMIEAWLDAHLGELNTLINTSFRNTDLSLFKEEEGAILREMYLINYYRKHGRNVLRLIDGSTNELDFQTIREGDSVITRTNKSEIAKNYRLLMSNSQERLDKMVHAYNMYRSKPSQVTGDDAPA
;
A
#
# COMPACT_ATOMS: atom_id res chain seq x y z
N MET A 1 20.42 -10.98 1.33
CA MET A 1 19.29 -10.21 0.77
C MET A 1 18.99 -9.07 1.73
N SER A 2 18.53 -7.93 1.20
CA SER A 2 18.11 -6.80 2.03
C SER A 2 16.74 -7.09 2.63
N VAL A 3 16.47 -6.62 3.86
CA VAL A 3 15.16 -6.76 4.51
C VAL A 3 14.02 -6.18 3.65
N LEU A 4 14.31 -5.13 2.87
CA LEU A 4 13.35 -4.54 1.94
C LEU A 4 13.07 -5.43 0.73
N SER A 5 14.07 -6.17 0.27
CA SER A 5 13.94 -7.10 -0.84
C SER A 5 13.02 -8.26 -0.45
N ASP A 6 13.24 -8.84 0.74
CA ASP A 6 12.37 -9.89 1.29
C ASP A 6 10.92 -9.38 1.48
N LEU A 7 10.74 -8.13 1.94
CA LEU A 7 9.42 -7.51 2.06
C LEU A 7 8.76 -7.29 0.68
N ALA A 8 9.53 -6.87 -0.32
CA ALA A 8 9.03 -6.66 -1.68
C ALA A 8 8.54 -7.98 -2.30
N GLU A 9 9.30 -9.06 -2.13
CA GLU A 9 8.88 -10.40 -2.56
C GLU A 9 7.58 -10.84 -1.87
N GLN A 10 7.48 -10.66 -0.55
CA GLN A 10 6.26 -10.99 0.18
C GLN A 10 5.04 -10.20 -0.31
N ILE A 11 5.20 -8.90 -0.60
CA ILE A 11 4.12 -8.08 -1.16
C ILE A 11 3.71 -8.63 -2.52
N TYR A 12 4.66 -8.92 -3.40
CA TYR A 12 4.37 -9.43 -4.73
C TYR A 12 3.67 -10.79 -4.69
N ASP A 13 4.24 -11.75 -3.96
CA ASP A 13 3.80 -13.15 -3.97
C ASP A 13 2.52 -13.38 -3.14
N HIS A 14 2.33 -12.65 -2.03
CA HIS A 14 1.23 -12.91 -1.09
C HIS A 14 0.09 -11.88 -1.13
N GLU A 15 0.37 -10.60 -1.42
CA GLU A 15 -0.66 -9.56 -1.43
C GLU A 15 -1.21 -9.30 -2.84
N LEU A 16 -0.34 -9.29 -3.85
CA LEU A 16 -0.73 -8.98 -5.23
C LEU A 16 -1.04 -10.23 -6.04
N GLY A 17 -0.23 -11.29 -5.90
CA GLY A 17 -0.51 -12.62 -6.43
C GLY A 17 -0.64 -12.67 -7.96
N PHE A 18 0.21 -11.95 -8.71
CA PHE A 18 0.11 -11.87 -10.17
C PHE A 18 0.39 -13.19 -10.90
N GLY A 19 0.97 -14.18 -10.21
CA GLY A 19 1.22 -15.52 -10.77
C GLY A 19 2.26 -15.54 -11.90
N GLU A 20 3.01 -14.46 -12.10
CA GLU A 20 4.09 -14.41 -13.08
C GLU A 20 5.37 -15.03 -12.49
N VAL A 21 6.18 -15.65 -13.35
CA VAL A 21 7.39 -16.39 -12.96
C VAL A 21 8.55 -15.94 -13.83
N GLY A 22 9.76 -15.97 -13.28
CA GLY A 22 10.99 -15.62 -14.01
C GLY A 22 11.24 -14.11 -14.04
N ASP A 23 11.77 -13.61 -15.15
CA ASP A 23 12.29 -12.23 -15.25
C ASP A 23 11.22 -11.16 -15.03
N ALA A 24 9.96 -11.42 -15.42
CA ALA A 24 8.85 -10.49 -15.22
C ALA A 24 8.54 -10.25 -13.72
N ARG A 25 8.56 -11.33 -12.92
CA ARG A 25 8.44 -11.23 -11.45
C ARG A 25 9.57 -10.38 -10.89
N GLN A 26 10.81 -10.63 -11.32
CA GLN A 26 11.96 -9.91 -10.76
C GLN A 26 11.86 -8.40 -11.03
N VAL A 27 11.47 -8.00 -12.24
CA VAL A 27 11.29 -6.58 -12.59
C VAL A 27 10.27 -5.90 -11.68
N GLU A 28 9.13 -6.55 -11.41
CA GLU A 28 8.10 -6.00 -10.53
C GLU A 28 8.56 -5.95 -9.07
N VAL A 29 9.23 -7.00 -8.57
CA VAL A 29 9.82 -7.01 -7.23
C VAL A 29 10.83 -5.87 -7.07
N ASP A 30 11.70 -5.66 -8.05
CA ASP A 30 12.69 -4.57 -8.04
C ASP A 30 12.00 -3.19 -8.00
N MET A 31 10.87 -3.03 -8.72
CA MET A 31 10.07 -1.80 -8.67
C MET A 31 9.42 -1.58 -7.30
N ILE A 32 8.96 -2.65 -6.66
CA ILE A 32 8.41 -2.59 -5.30
C ILE A 32 9.53 -2.21 -4.31
N GLU A 33 10.68 -2.86 -4.36
CA GLU A 33 11.82 -2.57 -3.50
C GLU A 33 12.27 -1.11 -3.62
N ALA A 34 12.40 -0.60 -4.85
CA ALA A 34 12.72 0.80 -5.11
C ALA A 34 11.67 1.76 -4.55
N TRP A 35 10.39 1.39 -4.59
CA TRP A 35 9.33 2.19 -3.97
C TRP A 35 9.44 2.19 -2.45
N LEU A 36 9.66 1.02 -1.83
CA LEU A 36 9.79 0.88 -0.37
C LEU A 36 10.95 1.74 0.15
N ASP A 37 12.10 1.69 -0.52
CA ASP A 37 13.28 2.49 -0.14
C ASP A 37 12.99 4.00 -0.20
N ALA A 38 12.35 4.47 -1.28
CA ALA A 38 12.01 5.87 -1.45
C ALA A 38 11.01 6.40 -0.39
N HIS A 39 10.20 5.54 0.21
CA HIS A 39 9.15 5.91 1.17
C HIS A 39 9.49 5.60 2.63
N LEU A 40 10.72 5.12 2.92
CA LEU A 40 11.20 4.95 4.29
C LEU A 40 11.15 6.26 5.12
N GLY A 41 11.37 7.42 4.47
CA GLY A 41 11.26 8.71 5.14
C GLY A 41 9.83 9.07 5.58
N GLU A 42 8.83 8.69 4.78
CA GLU A 42 7.42 8.87 5.11
C GLU A 42 7.02 7.95 6.28
N LEU A 43 7.45 6.69 6.24
CA LEU A 43 7.27 5.75 7.35
C LEU A 43 7.84 6.33 8.65
N ASN A 44 9.09 6.79 8.62
CA ASN A 44 9.74 7.38 9.79
C ASN A 44 8.94 8.54 10.41
N THR A 45 8.28 9.34 9.57
CA THR A 45 7.42 10.44 10.03
C THR A 45 6.17 9.93 10.73
N LEU A 46 5.59 8.82 10.27
CA LEU A 46 4.38 8.23 10.87
C LEU A 46 4.66 7.54 12.22
N ILE A 47 5.80 6.85 12.32
CA ILE A 47 6.12 6.01 13.49
C ILE A 47 7.21 6.58 14.41
N ASN A 48 7.62 7.83 14.19
CA ASN A 48 8.62 8.55 14.99
C ASN A 48 9.97 7.81 15.08
N THR A 49 10.45 7.28 13.96
CA THR A 49 11.72 6.55 13.84
C THR A 49 12.68 7.22 12.85
N SER A 50 13.86 6.62 12.65
CA SER A 50 14.89 7.15 11.75
C SER A 50 15.61 6.05 10.96
N PHE A 51 14.85 5.12 10.37
CA PHE A 51 15.38 4.07 9.50
C PHE A 51 16.03 4.65 8.25
N ARG A 52 17.10 3.99 7.79
CA ARG A 52 17.80 4.32 6.55
C ARG A 52 18.12 3.01 5.85
N ASN A 53 18.17 3.00 4.52
CA ASN A 53 18.53 1.80 3.75
C ASN A 53 19.88 1.20 4.20
N THR A 54 20.82 2.03 4.66
CA THR A 54 22.12 1.59 5.17
C THR A 54 22.08 0.97 6.56
N ASP A 55 21.02 1.21 7.33
CA ASP A 55 20.85 0.69 8.70
C ASP A 55 19.38 0.37 8.98
N LEU A 56 19.04 -0.89 8.70
CA LEU A 56 17.74 -1.50 8.96
C LEU A 56 17.81 -2.52 10.12
N SER A 57 18.84 -2.44 10.96
CA SER A 57 19.05 -3.40 12.07
C SER A 57 17.89 -3.44 13.07
N LEU A 58 17.21 -2.30 13.25
CA LEU A 58 16.07 -2.14 14.14
C LEU A 58 14.71 -2.27 13.42
N PHE A 59 14.72 -2.48 12.10
CA PHE A 59 13.51 -2.64 11.31
C PHE A 59 13.01 -4.08 11.44
N LYS A 60 11.83 -4.26 12.02
CA LYS A 60 11.24 -5.57 12.30
C LYS A 60 9.94 -5.75 11.52
N GLU A 61 9.20 -6.78 11.89
CA GLU A 61 7.96 -7.18 11.23
C GLU A 61 6.86 -6.11 11.40
N GLU A 62 6.83 -5.39 12.52
CA GLU A 62 5.83 -4.35 12.77
C GLU A 62 6.00 -3.16 11.83
N GLU A 63 7.23 -2.67 11.66
CA GLU A 63 7.53 -1.58 10.73
C GLU A 63 7.34 -2.02 9.27
N GLY A 64 7.70 -3.28 8.96
CA GLY A 64 7.43 -3.89 7.65
C GLY A 64 5.95 -4.01 7.33
N ALA A 65 5.10 -4.37 8.30
CA ALA A 65 3.66 -4.45 8.13
C ALA A 65 3.03 -3.07 7.84
N ILE A 66 3.49 -2.01 8.52
CA ILE A 66 3.04 -0.64 8.27
C ILE A 66 3.46 -0.20 6.86
N LEU A 67 4.71 -0.42 6.48
CA LEU A 67 5.23 -0.04 5.16
C LEU A 67 4.53 -0.79 4.02
N ARG A 68 4.21 -2.07 4.21
CA ARG A 68 3.40 -2.86 3.28
C ARG A 68 2.02 -2.24 3.05
N GLU A 69 1.33 -1.82 4.11
CA GLU A 69 0.00 -1.22 3.97
C GLU A 69 0.07 0.16 3.30
N MET A 70 1.14 0.92 3.51
CA MET A 70 1.42 2.12 2.72
C MET A 70 1.56 1.81 1.23
N TYR A 71 2.27 0.74 0.87
CA TYR A 71 2.39 0.30 -0.52
C TYR A 71 1.03 -0.08 -1.11
N LEU A 72 0.20 -0.84 -0.39
CA LEU A 72 -1.14 -1.24 -0.86
C LEU A 72 -2.05 -0.04 -1.15
N ILE A 73 -2.01 1.00 -0.33
CA ILE A 73 -2.74 2.26 -0.59
C ILE A 73 -2.26 2.87 -1.91
N ASN A 74 -0.94 2.95 -2.13
CA ASN A 74 -0.37 3.46 -3.37
C ASN A 74 -0.81 2.63 -4.58
N TYR A 75 -0.78 1.31 -4.43
CA TYR A 75 -1.18 0.34 -5.44
C TYR A 75 -2.66 0.56 -5.83
N TYR A 76 -3.60 0.53 -4.87
CA TYR A 76 -5.01 0.76 -5.17
C TYR A 76 -5.29 2.14 -5.76
N ARG A 77 -4.54 3.17 -5.34
CA ARG A 77 -4.64 4.51 -5.93
C ARG A 77 -4.20 4.53 -7.39
N LYS A 78 -3.08 3.89 -7.73
CA LYS A 78 -2.59 3.77 -9.12
C LYS A 78 -3.57 2.98 -9.99
N HIS A 79 -4.02 1.81 -9.52
CA HIS A 79 -4.97 0.98 -10.25
C HIS A 79 -6.33 1.66 -10.43
N GLY A 80 -6.84 2.33 -9.39
CA GLY A 80 -8.06 3.13 -9.49
C GLY A 80 -7.96 4.25 -10.54
N ARG A 81 -6.82 4.95 -10.61
CA ARG A 81 -6.57 5.95 -11.66
C ARG A 81 -6.48 5.35 -13.05
N ASN A 82 -5.82 4.19 -13.19
CA ASN A 82 -5.72 3.50 -14.47
C ASN A 82 -7.11 3.08 -14.98
N VAL A 83 -7.98 2.56 -14.11
CA VAL A 83 -9.36 2.21 -14.48
C VAL A 83 -10.15 3.46 -14.90
N LEU A 84 -10.02 4.57 -14.18
CA LEU A 84 -10.70 5.83 -14.55
C LEU A 84 -10.22 6.38 -15.89
N ARG A 85 -8.92 6.25 -16.21
CA ARG A 85 -8.36 6.65 -17.50
C ARG A 85 -9.00 5.89 -18.67
N LEU A 86 -9.35 4.61 -18.46
CA LEU A 86 -10.06 3.79 -19.44
C LEU A 86 -11.51 4.21 -19.64
N ILE A 87 -12.12 4.89 -18.67
CA ILE A 87 -13.51 5.36 -18.71
C ILE A 87 -13.59 6.75 -19.38
N ASP A 88 -12.64 7.62 -19.09
CA ASP A 88 -12.60 9.02 -19.57
C ASP A 88 -12.31 9.15 -21.09
N GLY A 89 -12.21 8.03 -21.82
CA GLY A 89 -12.04 8.03 -23.28
C GLY A 89 -10.67 8.52 -23.76
N SER A 90 -9.72 8.75 -22.86
CA SER A 90 -8.33 9.12 -23.19
C SER A 90 -7.56 8.02 -23.93
N THR A 91 -8.07 6.78 -23.88
CA THR A 91 -7.64 5.65 -24.70
C THR A 91 -8.60 5.50 -25.87
N ASN A 92 -8.08 5.37 -27.10
CA ASN A 92 -8.83 5.25 -28.38
C ASN A 92 -9.68 3.95 -28.50
N GLU A 93 -10.05 3.33 -27.39
CA GLU A 93 -10.80 2.09 -27.33
C GLU A 93 -12.29 2.39 -27.11
N LEU A 94 -13.15 1.91 -28.00
CA LEU A 94 -14.60 2.04 -27.87
C LEU A 94 -15.10 1.20 -26.70
N ASP A 95 -15.47 1.85 -25.59
CA ASP A 95 -16.00 1.20 -24.40
C ASP A 95 -17.54 1.24 -24.38
N PHE A 96 -18.16 0.06 -24.35
CA PHE A 96 -19.61 -0.08 -24.23
C PHE A 96 -19.94 -0.94 -23.03
N GLN A 97 -20.99 -0.59 -22.30
CA GLN A 97 -21.44 -1.36 -21.15
C GLN A 97 -22.48 -2.43 -21.54
N THR A 98 -23.36 -2.12 -22.48
CA THR A 98 -24.39 -3.06 -22.94
C THR A 98 -24.66 -2.85 -24.42
N ILE A 99 -24.62 -3.92 -25.21
CA ILE A 99 -25.14 -3.94 -26.56
C ILE A 99 -26.37 -4.86 -26.56
N ARG A 100 -27.46 -4.35 -27.13
CA ARG A 100 -28.66 -5.14 -27.41
C ARG A 100 -28.84 -5.25 -28.93
N GLU A 101 -28.94 -6.47 -29.42
CA GLU A 101 -29.25 -6.77 -30.82
C GLU A 101 -30.40 -7.77 -30.85
N GLY A 102 -31.61 -7.30 -31.19
CA GLY A 102 -32.82 -8.13 -31.19
C GLY A 102 -33.11 -8.74 -29.81
N ASP A 103 -32.90 -10.05 -29.70
CA ASP A 103 -33.12 -10.85 -28.48
C ASP A 103 -31.80 -11.15 -27.71
N SER A 104 -30.64 -10.73 -28.23
CA SER A 104 -29.35 -10.95 -27.58
C SER A 104 -28.86 -9.71 -26.84
N VAL A 105 -28.38 -9.91 -25.61
CA VAL A 105 -27.81 -8.86 -24.75
C VAL A 105 -26.40 -9.25 -24.34
N ILE A 106 -25.42 -8.42 -24.69
CA ILE A 106 -24.03 -8.56 -24.21
C ILE A 106 -23.77 -7.44 -23.21
N THR A 107 -23.54 -7.80 -21.95
CA THR A 107 -23.15 -6.86 -20.88
C THR A 107 -21.68 -7.05 -20.53
N ARG A 108 -20.89 -5.97 -20.56
CA ARG A 108 -19.52 -5.96 -20.03
C ARG A 108 -19.50 -5.52 -18.56
N THR A 109 -18.44 -5.88 -17.85
CA THR A 109 -18.21 -5.45 -16.47
C THR A 109 -18.18 -3.92 -16.39
N ASN A 110 -18.86 -3.38 -15.40
CA ASN A 110 -18.93 -1.95 -15.20
C ASN A 110 -17.60 -1.43 -14.63
N LYS A 111 -16.78 -0.80 -15.49
CA LYS A 111 -15.49 -0.22 -15.05
C LYS A 111 -15.66 0.84 -13.96
N SER A 112 -16.79 1.56 -13.92
CA SER A 112 -17.07 2.53 -12.86
C SER A 112 -17.27 1.87 -11.50
N GLU A 113 -17.80 0.64 -11.48
CA GLU A 113 -17.96 -0.16 -10.26
C GLU A 113 -16.58 -0.67 -9.78
N ILE A 114 -15.74 -1.12 -10.70
CA ILE A 114 -14.35 -1.50 -10.40
C ILE A 114 -13.58 -0.30 -9.79
N ALA A 115 -13.72 0.89 -10.36
CA ALA A 115 -13.09 2.10 -9.83
C ALA A 115 -13.58 2.45 -8.41
N LYS A 116 -14.87 2.21 -8.10
CA LYS A 116 -15.41 2.38 -6.75
C LYS A 116 -14.83 1.36 -5.78
N ASN A 117 -14.70 0.09 -6.20
CA ASN A 117 -14.11 -0.96 -5.38
C ASN A 117 -12.66 -0.65 -5.02
N TYR A 118 -11.84 -0.14 -5.96
CA TYR A 118 -10.47 0.29 -5.63
C TYR A 118 -10.43 1.43 -4.61
N ARG A 119 -11.34 2.41 -4.69
CA ARG A 119 -11.43 3.48 -3.68
C ARG A 119 -11.84 2.94 -2.31
N LEU A 120 -12.74 1.96 -2.27
CA LEU A 120 -13.14 1.30 -1.03
C LEU A 120 -11.96 0.54 -0.40
N LEU A 121 -11.25 -0.27 -1.19
CA LEU A 121 -10.05 -0.98 -0.73
C LEU A 121 -8.98 -0.02 -0.19
N MET A 122 -8.74 1.08 -0.92
CA MET A 122 -7.84 2.14 -0.47
C MET A 122 -8.27 2.75 0.87
N SER A 123 -9.57 3.04 1.06
CA SER A 123 -10.11 3.57 2.32
C SER A 123 -9.94 2.57 3.47
N ASN A 124 -10.17 1.28 3.22
CA ASN A 124 -10.02 0.23 4.23
C ASN A 124 -8.55 0.05 4.64
N SER A 125 -7.61 0.09 3.68
CA SER A 125 -6.17 0.06 3.97
C SER A 125 -5.71 1.30 4.71
N GLN A 126 -6.25 2.49 4.40
CA GLN A 126 -5.96 3.71 5.16
C GLN A 126 -6.39 3.57 6.63
N GLU A 127 -7.59 3.05 6.89
CA GLU A 127 -8.07 2.82 8.25
C GLU A 127 -7.20 1.80 9.00
N ARG A 128 -6.74 0.75 8.31
CA ARG A 128 -5.82 -0.23 8.89
C ARG A 128 -4.45 0.38 9.18
N LEU A 129 -3.92 1.19 8.27
CA LEU A 129 -2.67 1.93 8.45
C LEU A 129 -2.73 2.79 9.71
N ASP A 130 -3.77 3.61 9.83
CA ASP A 130 -3.95 4.52 10.97
C ASP A 130 -4.01 3.74 12.31
N LYS A 131 -4.70 2.60 12.33
CA LYS A 131 -4.76 1.72 13.51
C LYS A 131 -3.39 1.14 13.88
N MET A 132 -2.62 0.66 12.91
CA MET A 132 -1.29 0.08 13.19
C MET A 132 -0.29 1.15 13.63
N VAL A 133 -0.29 2.32 12.97
CA VAL A 133 0.56 3.45 13.36
C VAL A 133 0.23 3.90 14.78
N HIS A 134 -1.06 4.02 15.11
CA HIS A 134 -1.48 4.35 16.48
C HIS A 134 -1.03 3.30 17.49
N ALA A 135 -1.26 2.01 17.21
CA ALA A 135 -0.84 0.92 18.11
C ALA A 135 0.67 0.88 18.31
N TYR A 136 1.44 1.06 17.24
CA TYR A 136 2.90 1.10 17.27
C TYR A 136 3.41 2.27 18.11
N ASN A 137 2.91 3.48 17.86
CA ASN A 137 3.28 4.68 18.60
C ASN A 137 2.89 4.58 20.08
N MET A 138 1.71 4.05 20.38
CA MET A 138 1.24 3.84 21.75
C MET A 138 2.16 2.88 22.52
N TYR A 139 2.56 1.75 21.90
CA TYR A 139 3.43 0.77 22.55
C TYR A 139 4.86 1.28 22.77
N ARG A 140 5.42 2.02 21.79
CA ARG A 140 6.76 2.61 21.93
C ARG A 140 6.81 3.89 22.76
N SER A 141 5.66 4.50 23.06
CA SER A 141 5.57 5.64 23.96
C SER A 141 5.89 5.21 25.39
N LYS A 142 7.14 5.40 25.83
CA LYS A 142 7.46 5.29 27.26
C LYS A 142 6.67 6.38 28.00
N PRO A 143 5.93 6.06 29.08
CA PRO A 143 5.34 7.11 29.90
C PRO A 143 6.46 7.97 30.45
N SER A 144 6.48 9.25 30.10
CA SER A 144 7.36 10.20 30.76
C SER A 144 6.82 10.37 32.17
N GLN A 145 7.44 9.74 33.16
CA GLN A 145 7.14 10.04 34.55
C GLN A 145 7.47 11.52 34.78
N VAL A 146 6.46 12.31 35.11
CA VAL A 146 6.67 13.63 35.70
C VAL A 146 7.02 13.37 37.17
N THR A 147 8.29 13.12 37.45
CA THR A 147 8.77 13.12 38.82
C THR A 147 8.69 14.57 39.30
N GLY A 148 7.68 14.87 40.12
CA GLY A 148 7.49 16.21 40.66
C GLY A 148 8.62 16.53 41.64
N ASP A 149 9.35 17.60 41.38
CA ASP A 149 10.19 18.29 42.36
C ASP A 149 9.35 19.01 43.45
N ASP A 150 8.02 18.77 43.48
CA ASP A 150 7.06 19.34 44.43
C ASP A 150 7.05 18.64 45.80
N ALA A 151 8.00 17.74 46.09
CA ALA A 151 8.19 17.18 47.42
C ALA A 151 9.07 18.11 48.27
N PRO A 152 8.52 18.83 49.29
CA PRO A 152 9.36 19.60 50.20
C PRO A 152 10.24 18.64 51.02
N ALA A 153 11.51 19.03 51.18
CA ALA A 153 12.52 18.31 51.96
C ALA A 153 12.17 18.18 53.45
#